data_AF-A0A9W8LXL6-F1
#
_entry.id   AF-A0A9W8LXL6-F1
#
_cell.length_a   1.000
_cell.length_b   1.000
_cell.length_c   1.000
_cell.angle_alpha   90.00
_cell.angle_beta   90.00
_cell.angle_gamma   90.00
#
_symmetry.space_group_name_H-M   'P 1'
#
loop_
_entity.id
_entity.type
_entity.pdbx_description
1 polymer ?
#
loop_
_entity_poly.entity_id
_entity_poly.type
_entity_poly.pdbx_seq_one_letter_code
_entity_poly.pdbx_strand_id
1 'polypeptide(L)'
;MSFTNGAFPEIRAIFLAQFHPDQGPIVRLSIPEDAVGTEKNSYADLGAIKSEDSRYRSDILSAESSTGFGAFIDDSAEVIELIKRPARSKAPADSNKIDFNSIQTLVIPKLQLFDRLVTVNTGNYKVMCYPLCIKGDNYVRNAFIFNMCFAFDIDADTKCYGPVVKRVGCLLRELEVTGKLLSNPEGTRPLLGMMRQLVNKLNEHGEYQIELDLKGLSQPMASTGISIKL
;
A
#
# COMPACT_ATOMS: atom_id res chain seq x y z
N MET A 1 -3.12 5.17 35.26
CA MET A 1 -1.70 5.37 34.89
C MET A 1 -1.48 4.65 33.58
N SER A 2 -1.57 5.37 32.47
CA SER A 2 -1.42 4.86 31.11
C SER A 2 0.07 4.74 30.77
N PHE A 3 0.56 3.51 30.69
CA PHE A 3 1.88 3.20 30.15
C PHE A 3 1.75 2.94 28.65
N THR A 4 1.92 3.95 27.79
CA THR A 4 2.32 3.80 26.37
C THR A 4 2.61 5.19 25.79
N ASN A 5 3.78 5.74 26.04
CA ASN A 5 4.29 6.84 25.21
C ASN A 5 5.78 6.57 25.00
N GLY A 6 6.12 5.82 23.95
CA GLY A 6 7.51 5.74 23.49
C GLY A 6 8.05 4.38 23.02
N ALA A 7 7.28 3.30 22.98
CA ALA A 7 7.82 2.00 22.53
C ALA A 7 7.90 1.85 21.00
N PHE A 8 6.94 2.41 20.26
CA PHE A 8 6.88 2.37 18.80
C PHE A 8 6.15 3.61 18.26
N PRO A 9 6.49 4.10 17.05
CA PRO A 9 5.79 5.24 16.44
C PRO A 9 4.31 4.98 16.20
N GLU A 10 3.49 6.01 16.35
CA GLU A 10 2.06 5.97 16.07
C GLU A 10 1.78 5.96 14.56
N ILE A 11 0.94 5.02 14.11
CA ILE A 11 0.42 5.00 12.75
C ILE A 11 -0.65 6.09 12.63
N ARG A 12 -0.38 7.11 11.81
CA ARG A 12 -1.30 8.22 11.52
C ARG A 12 -2.38 7.84 10.53
N ALA A 13 -2.03 7.02 9.55
CA ALA A 13 -2.99 6.46 8.62
C ALA A 13 -2.51 5.15 8.00
N ILE A 14 -3.44 4.31 7.56
CA ILE A 14 -3.16 3.29 6.56
C ILE A 14 -4.08 3.47 5.36
N PHE A 15 -3.59 3.13 4.17
CA PHE A 15 -4.40 3.20 2.97
C PHE A 15 -4.02 2.12 1.96
N LEU A 16 -5.04 1.61 1.28
CA LEU A 16 -4.89 0.66 0.17
C LEU A 16 -4.85 1.44 -1.14
N ALA A 17 -3.70 1.44 -1.79
CA ALA A 17 -3.54 1.91 -3.16
C ALA A 17 -3.72 0.74 -4.14
N GLN A 18 -4.31 1.00 -5.29
CA GLN A 18 -4.59 0.01 -6.33
C GLN A 18 -4.38 0.62 -7.71
N PHE A 19 -3.90 -0.18 -8.68
CA PHE A 19 -3.86 0.24 -10.08
C PHE A 19 -5.16 -0.13 -10.80
N HIS A 20 -6.01 0.87 -11.06
CA HIS A 20 -7.24 0.71 -11.82
C HIS A 20 -6.96 0.60 -13.34
N PRO A 21 -7.67 -0.26 -14.09
CA PRO A 21 -7.57 -0.39 -15.56
C PRO A 21 -7.57 0.93 -16.34
N ASP A 22 -8.54 1.78 -16.03
CA ASP A 22 -8.79 3.04 -16.75
C ASP A 22 -8.27 4.30 -16.03
N GLN A 23 -8.31 4.31 -14.69
CA GLN A 23 -7.98 5.51 -13.89
C GLN A 23 -6.50 5.55 -13.46
N GLY A 24 -5.75 4.47 -13.65
CA GLY A 24 -4.38 4.38 -13.15
C GLY A 24 -4.32 4.20 -11.62
N PRO A 25 -3.29 4.72 -10.94
CA PRO A 25 -3.15 4.62 -9.49
C PRO A 25 -4.28 5.34 -8.77
N ILE A 26 -4.96 4.65 -7.85
CA ILE A 26 -6.01 5.20 -7.00
C ILE A 26 -5.80 4.79 -5.55
N VAL A 27 -6.31 5.60 -4.63
CA VAL A 27 -6.50 5.20 -3.22
C VAL A 27 -7.91 4.63 -3.11
N ARG A 28 -8.02 3.35 -2.79
CA ARG A 28 -9.32 2.68 -2.69
C ARG A 28 -9.93 2.79 -1.31
N LEU A 29 -9.13 2.62 -0.26
CA LEU A 29 -9.55 2.69 1.14
C LEU A 29 -8.49 3.41 1.95
N SER A 30 -8.91 4.15 2.98
CA SER A 30 -8.04 4.85 3.93
C SER A 30 -8.65 4.78 5.33
N ILE A 31 -7.79 4.68 6.34
CA ILE A 31 -8.13 4.81 7.75
C ILE A 31 -7.16 5.83 8.36
N PRO A 32 -7.63 6.99 8.86
CA PRO A 32 -8.99 7.51 8.71
C PRO A 32 -9.35 7.81 7.24
N GLU A 33 -10.65 7.87 6.93
CA GLU A 33 -11.17 7.95 5.55
C GLU A 33 -10.73 9.22 4.81
N ASP A 34 -10.50 10.30 5.53
CA ASP A 34 -10.12 11.61 5.00
C ASP A 34 -8.60 11.88 5.05
N ALA A 35 -7.80 10.89 5.49
CA ALA A 35 -6.35 11.03 5.67
C ALA A 35 -5.58 11.31 4.37
N VAL A 36 -6.11 10.86 3.24
CA VAL A 36 -5.43 10.92 1.95
C VAL A 36 -6.17 11.86 1.02
N GLY A 37 -5.50 12.94 0.62
CA GLY A 37 -6.00 13.86 -0.38
C GLY A 37 -5.85 13.27 -1.77
N THR A 38 -6.96 12.89 -2.38
CA THR A 38 -7.06 12.66 -3.82
C THR A 38 -7.78 13.87 -4.41
N GLU A 39 -7.03 14.88 -4.86
CA GLU A 39 -7.68 15.90 -5.68
C GLU A 39 -8.26 15.19 -6.89
N LYS A 40 -9.58 15.34 -7.10
CA LYS A 40 -10.24 14.91 -8.33
C LYS A 40 -9.63 15.75 -9.45
N ASN A 41 -8.52 15.31 -10.02
CA ASN A 41 -8.16 15.75 -11.35
C ASN A 41 -9.31 15.28 -12.23
N SER A 42 -10.21 16.21 -12.56
CA SER A 42 -11.11 16.07 -13.69
C SER A 42 -10.22 15.95 -14.93
N TYR A 43 -9.86 14.72 -15.28
CA TYR A 43 -9.16 14.36 -16.52
C TYR A 43 -9.95 14.76 -17.79
N ALA A 44 -11.07 15.48 -17.65
CA ALA A 44 -11.86 16.05 -18.74
C ALA A 44 -11.29 17.38 -19.30
N ASP A 45 -10.29 18.02 -18.67
CA ASP A 45 -9.87 19.38 -19.08
C ASP A 45 -8.36 19.58 -19.31
N LEU A 46 -7.55 18.52 -19.38
CA LEU A 46 -6.16 18.61 -19.81
C LEU A 46 -5.91 17.73 -21.04
N GLY A 47 -6.31 18.26 -22.20
CA GLY A 47 -5.71 17.86 -23.45
C GLY A 47 -4.18 18.01 -23.37
N ALA A 48 -3.48 16.93 -23.73
CA ALA A 48 -2.05 16.86 -24.00
C ALA A 48 -1.06 16.73 -22.81
N ILE A 49 -1.05 15.58 -22.14
CA ILE A 49 0.20 14.88 -21.78
C ILE A 49 0.03 13.40 -22.13
N LYS A 50 0.46 12.99 -23.34
CA LYS A 50 0.26 11.63 -23.88
C LYS A 50 1.53 10.75 -23.89
N SER A 51 2.66 11.19 -23.33
CA SER A 51 3.95 10.52 -23.57
C SER A 51 4.52 9.69 -22.42
N GLU A 52 4.16 9.94 -21.16
CA GLU A 52 4.74 9.21 -20.01
C GLU A 52 3.84 8.09 -19.49
N ASP A 53 2.52 8.29 -19.41
CA ASP A 53 1.56 7.23 -19.04
C ASP A 53 1.46 6.12 -20.09
N SER A 54 1.58 6.48 -21.38
CA SER A 54 1.67 5.50 -22.46
C SER A 54 2.90 4.61 -22.33
N ARG A 55 4.03 5.18 -21.90
CA ARG A 55 5.27 4.44 -21.65
C ARG A 55 5.17 3.60 -20.38
N TYR A 56 4.54 4.11 -19.33
CA TYR A 56 4.25 3.34 -18.12
C TYR A 56 3.36 2.11 -18.41
N ARG A 57 2.31 2.30 -19.24
CA ARG A 57 1.42 1.23 -19.71
C ARG A 57 2.15 0.22 -20.61
N SER A 58 3.07 0.67 -21.48
CA SER A 58 3.88 -0.24 -22.29
C SER A 58 4.97 -0.96 -21.49
N ASP A 59 5.64 -0.31 -20.55
CA ASP A 59 6.73 -0.88 -19.74
C ASP A 59 6.23 -2.01 -18.83
N ILE A 60 5.00 -1.89 -18.30
CA ILE A 60 4.34 -2.97 -17.53
C ILE A 60 4.06 -4.17 -18.44
N LEU A 61 3.68 -3.94 -19.69
CA LEU A 61 3.32 -4.98 -20.66
C LEU A 61 4.53 -5.57 -21.42
N SER A 62 5.63 -4.84 -21.53
CA SER A 62 6.81 -5.20 -22.36
C SER A 62 7.93 -5.91 -21.58
N ALA A 63 7.79 -6.10 -20.26
CA ALA A 63 8.75 -6.87 -19.45
C ALA A 63 8.68 -8.40 -19.71
N GLU A 64 7.94 -8.82 -20.73
CA GLU A 64 7.90 -10.18 -21.26
C GLU A 64 9.12 -10.44 -22.15
N SER A 65 10.24 -10.97 -21.62
CA SER A 65 11.18 -11.81 -22.41
C SER A 65 12.38 -12.38 -21.64
N SER A 66 12.71 -11.99 -20.40
CA SER A 66 13.87 -12.60 -19.72
C SER A 66 13.46 -13.77 -18.82
N THR A 67 13.45 -14.97 -19.40
CA THR A 67 13.59 -16.22 -18.65
C THR A 67 14.91 -16.21 -17.89
N GLY A 68 14.85 -16.37 -16.57
CA GLY A 68 16.00 -16.64 -15.71
C GLY A 68 16.32 -15.51 -14.77
N PHE A 69 16.02 -15.70 -13.49
CA PHE A 69 16.92 -15.43 -12.36
C PHE A 69 16.31 -16.07 -11.12
N GLY A 70 16.52 -17.38 -10.98
CA GLY A 70 16.77 -17.92 -9.66
C GLY A 70 18.18 -17.48 -9.27
N ALA A 71 18.29 -16.57 -8.31
CA ALA A 71 19.54 -16.33 -7.61
C ALA A 71 19.24 -15.94 -6.16
N PHE A 72 19.71 -16.78 -5.26
CA PHE A 72 20.01 -16.46 -3.87
C PHE A 72 20.70 -15.11 -3.79
N ILE A 73 20.11 -14.12 -3.09
CA ILE A 73 20.84 -12.95 -2.59
C ILE A 73 20.30 -12.60 -1.20
N ASP A 74 21.29 -12.33 -0.37
CA ASP A 74 21.40 -12.15 1.07
C ASP A 74 20.40 -11.19 1.74
N ASP A 75 20.11 -11.49 3.00
CA ASP A 75 19.15 -10.85 3.91
C ASP A 75 19.71 -9.52 4.44
N SER A 76 19.69 -8.49 3.60
CA SER A 76 19.98 -7.12 4.02
C SER A 76 18.92 -6.20 3.45
N ALA A 77 18.08 -5.67 4.34
CA ALA A 77 16.98 -4.76 4.06
C ALA A 77 17.39 -3.61 3.13
N GLU A 78 17.15 -3.74 1.82
CA GLU A 78 17.21 -2.63 0.89
C GLU A 78 15.99 -1.72 1.14
N VAL A 79 16.13 -0.79 2.07
CA VAL A 79 15.27 0.39 2.17
C VAL A 79 15.62 1.27 0.97
N ILE A 80 14.78 1.23 -0.07
CA ILE A 80 14.91 2.19 -1.16
C ILE A 80 14.29 3.51 -0.66
N GLU A 81 15.12 4.36 -0.05
CA GLU A 81 14.79 5.74 0.29
C GLU A 81 14.83 6.60 -0.99
N LEU A 82 13.84 6.42 -1.87
CA LEU A 82 13.80 7.14 -3.14
C LEU A 82 13.12 8.50 -2.99
N ILE A 83 13.98 9.52 -3.01
CA ILE A 83 13.80 10.90 -3.49
C ILE A 83 13.43 11.99 -2.45
N LYS A 84 14.52 12.69 -2.12
CA LYS A 84 14.72 14.10 -1.75
C LYS A 84 13.70 15.10 -2.29
N ARG A 85 13.21 15.93 -1.35
CA ARG A 85 12.60 17.29 -1.45
C ARG A 85 11.46 17.45 -2.48
N PRO A 86 10.22 17.77 -2.04
CA PRO A 86 9.22 18.27 -2.97
C PRO A 86 9.65 19.65 -3.49
N ALA A 87 9.56 19.85 -4.81
CA ALA A 87 9.26 21.16 -5.35
C ALA A 87 8.00 21.65 -4.61
N ARG A 88 8.05 22.86 -4.07
CA ARG A 88 6.97 23.48 -3.29
C ARG A 88 5.71 23.55 -4.16
N SER A 89 4.90 22.50 -4.19
CA SER A 89 3.51 22.60 -4.63
C SER A 89 2.82 23.54 -3.64
N LYS A 90 2.02 24.47 -4.16
CA LYS A 90 1.27 25.44 -3.36
C LYS A 90 0.12 24.76 -2.61
N ALA A 91 0.37 23.69 -1.87
CA ALA A 91 -0.57 23.23 -0.88
C ALA A 91 -0.63 24.30 0.23
N PRO A 92 -1.82 24.75 0.65
CA PRO A 92 -1.92 25.59 1.83
C PRO A 92 -1.28 24.85 3.01
N ALA A 93 -0.51 25.58 3.81
CA ALA A 93 0.32 25.05 4.89
C ALA A 93 -0.46 24.32 6.02
N ASP A 94 -1.78 24.18 5.89
CA ASP A 94 -2.72 23.69 6.89
C ASP A 94 -3.40 22.35 6.52
N SER A 95 -3.00 21.70 5.42
CA SER A 95 -3.58 20.40 5.06
C SER A 95 -2.87 19.27 5.82
N ASN A 96 -3.47 18.79 6.91
CA ASN A 96 -3.08 17.56 7.63
C ASN A 96 -3.42 16.28 6.82
N LYS A 97 -3.19 16.28 5.51
CA LYS A 97 -3.51 15.17 4.61
C LYS A 97 -2.31 14.74 3.80
N ILE A 98 -2.25 13.45 3.50
CA ILE A 98 -1.25 12.85 2.62
C ILE A 98 -1.61 13.20 1.18
N ASP A 99 -0.73 13.91 0.47
CA ASP A 99 -0.90 14.21 -0.95
C ASP A 99 -0.52 12.99 -1.79
N PHE A 100 -1.51 12.15 -2.13
CA PHE A 100 -1.26 10.94 -2.90
C PHE A 100 -0.73 11.23 -4.31
N ASN A 101 -1.14 12.34 -4.93
CA ASN A 101 -0.71 12.69 -6.29
C ASN A 101 0.81 12.88 -6.36
N SER A 102 1.42 13.39 -5.27
CA SER A 102 2.87 13.55 -5.16
C SER A 102 3.66 12.24 -5.04
N ILE A 103 3.04 11.16 -4.56
CA ILE A 103 3.71 9.88 -4.25
C ILE A 103 3.19 8.68 -5.04
N GLN A 104 2.16 8.84 -5.88
CA GLN A 104 1.47 7.74 -6.56
C GLN A 104 2.40 6.84 -7.39
N THR A 105 3.44 7.39 -8.01
CA THR A 105 4.40 6.66 -8.85
C THR A 105 5.41 5.84 -8.03
N LEU A 106 5.52 6.12 -6.73
CA LEU A 106 6.35 5.38 -5.78
C LEU A 106 5.51 4.36 -5.01
N VAL A 107 4.26 4.70 -4.71
CA VAL A 107 3.30 3.80 -4.04
C VAL A 107 2.77 2.72 -4.99
N ILE A 108 2.51 3.05 -6.26
CA ILE A 108 2.21 2.09 -7.32
C ILE A 108 3.35 2.18 -8.34
N PRO A 109 4.50 1.55 -8.05
CA PRO A 109 5.67 1.68 -8.89
C PRO A 109 5.61 0.78 -10.12
N LYS A 110 6.54 1.03 -11.04
CA LYS A 110 6.88 0.09 -12.12
C LYS A 110 7.32 -1.26 -11.53
N LEU A 111 7.14 -2.34 -12.30
CA LEU A 111 7.31 -3.72 -11.84
C LEU A 111 8.65 -4.02 -11.13
N GLN A 112 9.70 -3.26 -11.43
CA GLN A 112 11.04 -3.44 -10.88
C GLN A 112 11.14 -3.20 -9.36
N LEU A 113 10.17 -2.50 -8.76
CA LEU A 113 10.13 -2.21 -7.32
C LEU A 113 9.10 -3.05 -6.56
N PHE A 114 8.42 -4.00 -7.22
CA PHE A 114 7.55 -4.92 -6.49
C PHE A 114 8.34 -5.86 -5.60
N ASP A 115 7.69 -6.32 -4.54
CA ASP A 115 8.29 -7.21 -3.54
C ASP A 115 9.51 -6.61 -2.81
N ARG A 116 9.54 -5.28 -2.71
CA ARG A 116 10.53 -4.52 -1.94
C ARG A 116 9.84 -3.56 -0.98
N LEU A 117 10.47 -3.30 0.16
CA LEU A 117 9.99 -2.28 1.10
C LEU A 117 10.31 -0.89 0.51
N VAL A 118 9.30 -0.03 0.43
CA VAL A 118 9.43 1.32 -0.11
C VAL A 118 9.03 2.32 0.97
N THR A 119 9.88 3.34 1.18
CA THR A 119 9.61 4.45 2.11
C THR A 119 9.71 5.76 1.36
N VAL A 120 8.66 6.59 1.47
CA VAL A 120 8.51 7.86 0.75
C VAL A 120 8.08 8.95 1.72
N ASN A 121 8.63 10.14 1.57
CA ASN A 121 8.24 11.29 2.37
C ASN A 121 7.33 12.22 1.56
N THR A 122 6.22 12.67 2.14
CA THR A 122 5.32 13.66 1.53
C THR A 122 4.72 14.58 2.59
N GLY A 123 4.88 15.90 2.40
CA GLY A 123 4.48 16.88 3.40
C GLY A 123 5.09 16.58 4.77
N ASN A 124 4.22 16.40 5.78
CA ASN A 124 4.59 16.07 7.15
C ASN A 124 4.57 14.55 7.44
N TYR A 125 4.48 13.72 6.41
CA TYR A 125 4.31 12.28 6.55
C TYR A 125 5.47 11.49 5.95
N LYS A 126 5.79 10.39 6.62
CA LYS A 126 6.61 9.29 6.10
C LYS A 126 5.70 8.11 5.80
N VAL A 127 5.68 7.65 4.56
CA VAL A 127 4.84 6.56 4.07
C VAL A 127 5.71 5.34 3.78
N MET A 128 5.48 4.25 4.50
CA MET A 128 6.12 2.95 4.31
C MET A 128 5.13 1.96 3.70
N CYS A 129 5.56 1.19 2.70
CA CYS A 129 4.68 0.30 1.95
C CYS A 129 5.44 -0.86 1.31
N TYR A 130 4.71 -1.88 0.84
CA TYR A 130 5.28 -3.06 0.18
C TYR A 130 4.46 -3.35 -1.09
N PRO A 131 4.83 -2.76 -2.24
CA PRO A 131 4.07 -2.89 -3.47
C PRO A 131 4.01 -4.34 -3.95
N LEU A 132 2.84 -4.78 -4.42
CA LEU A 132 2.57 -6.16 -4.82
C LEU A 132 1.89 -6.26 -6.19
N CYS A 133 2.25 -7.32 -6.91
CA CYS A 133 1.61 -7.70 -8.17
C CYS A 133 1.28 -9.19 -8.16
N ILE A 134 0.04 -9.54 -8.49
CA ILE A 134 -0.42 -10.91 -8.69
C ILE A 134 -0.75 -11.10 -10.17
N LYS A 135 -0.04 -11.99 -10.85
CA LYS A 135 -0.34 -12.33 -12.25
C LYS A 135 -1.48 -13.35 -12.31
N GLY A 136 -2.34 -13.24 -13.31
CA GLY A 136 -3.48 -14.14 -13.53
C GLY A 136 -4.39 -13.66 -14.65
N ASP A 137 -4.75 -14.55 -15.55
CA ASP A 137 -5.67 -14.32 -16.68
C ASP A 137 -7.08 -13.88 -16.23
N ASN A 138 -7.45 -14.23 -14.99
CA ASN A 138 -8.68 -13.82 -14.34
C ASN A 138 -8.74 -12.32 -13.98
N TYR A 139 -7.68 -11.55 -14.22
CA TYR A 139 -7.64 -10.10 -14.01
C TYR A 139 -7.66 -9.36 -15.35
N VAL A 140 -8.31 -8.18 -15.38
CA VAL A 140 -8.55 -7.37 -16.60
C VAL A 140 -7.28 -7.09 -17.44
N ARG A 141 -6.09 -7.08 -16.83
CA ARG A 141 -4.80 -6.88 -17.51
C ARG A 141 -3.79 -7.99 -17.22
N ASN A 142 -4.26 -9.21 -17.00
CA ASN A 142 -3.45 -10.36 -16.59
C ASN A 142 -2.66 -10.14 -15.28
N ALA A 143 -2.96 -9.06 -14.55
CA ALA A 143 -2.28 -8.66 -13.34
C ALA A 143 -3.20 -7.84 -12.42
N PHE A 144 -3.08 -8.08 -11.12
CA PHE A 144 -3.69 -7.32 -10.05
C PHE A 144 -2.58 -6.65 -9.22
N ILE A 145 -2.54 -5.32 -9.24
CA ILE A 145 -1.49 -4.51 -8.63
C ILE A 145 -2.10 -3.69 -7.48
N PHE A 146 -1.54 -3.83 -6.30
CA PHE A 146 -1.99 -3.14 -5.10
C PHE A 146 -0.85 -2.90 -4.13
N ASN A 147 -1.07 -2.02 -3.17
CA ASN A 147 -0.11 -1.72 -2.12
C ASN A 147 -0.82 -1.25 -0.84
N MET A 148 -0.47 -1.83 0.31
CA MET A 148 -0.92 -1.36 1.62
C MET A 148 0.15 -0.44 2.21
N CYS A 149 -0.24 0.80 2.47
CA CYS A 149 0.67 1.85 2.90
C CYS A 149 0.38 2.27 4.33
N PHE A 150 1.44 2.53 5.10
CA PHE A 150 1.41 2.99 6.48
C PHE A 150 2.06 4.36 6.54
N ALA A 151 1.33 5.34 7.05
CA ALA A 151 1.79 6.70 7.19
C ALA A 151 2.05 7.03 8.66
N PHE A 152 3.18 7.67 8.88
CA PHE A 152 3.68 8.10 10.18
C PHE A 152 4.04 9.59 10.09
N ASP A 153 4.29 10.22 11.24
CA ASP A 153 4.93 11.53 11.25
C ASP A 153 6.32 11.46 10.58
N ILE A 154 6.71 12.54 9.90
CA ILE A 154 7.94 12.59 9.09
C ILE A 154 9.21 12.21 9.87
N ASP A 155 9.25 12.52 11.16
CA ASP A 155 10.38 12.33 12.08
C ASP A 155 10.29 11.03 12.90
N ALA A 156 9.23 10.23 12.74
CA ALA A 156 9.07 8.95 13.41
C ALA A 156 10.19 7.93 13.07
N ASP A 157 10.68 7.19 14.07
CA ASP A 157 11.61 6.07 13.87
C ASP A 157 10.87 4.78 13.51
N THR A 158 10.59 4.58 12.23
CA THR A 158 9.74 3.49 11.72
C THR A 158 10.48 2.19 11.45
N LYS A 159 11.70 1.97 11.97
CA LYS A 159 12.51 0.78 11.65
C LYS A 159 11.83 -0.54 12.01
N CYS A 160 11.09 -0.59 13.12
CA CYS A 160 10.36 -1.79 13.54
C CYS A 160 9.19 -2.16 12.62
N TYR A 161 8.71 -1.22 11.80
CA TYR A 161 7.54 -1.46 10.95
C TYR A 161 7.84 -2.19 9.63
N GLY A 162 9.10 -2.24 9.18
CA GLY A 162 9.45 -2.88 7.90
C GLY A 162 8.94 -4.33 7.77
N PRO A 163 9.25 -5.22 8.73
CA PRO A 163 8.72 -6.59 8.75
C PRO A 163 7.19 -6.65 8.82
N VAL A 164 6.55 -5.75 9.57
CA VAL A 164 5.11 -5.68 9.71
C VAL A 164 4.42 -5.30 8.40
N VAL A 165 4.89 -4.23 7.73
CA VAL A 165 4.35 -3.78 6.45
C VAL A 165 4.46 -4.88 5.39
N LYS A 166 5.62 -5.55 5.31
CA LYS A 166 5.81 -6.70 4.42
C LYS A 166 4.85 -7.84 4.75
N ARG A 167 4.69 -8.20 6.04
CA ARG A 167 3.82 -9.29 6.46
C ARG A 167 2.35 -9.03 6.12
N VAL A 168 1.86 -7.81 6.35
CA VAL A 168 0.50 -7.39 5.96
C VAL A 168 0.31 -7.47 4.45
N GLY A 169 1.28 -6.98 3.67
CA GLY A 169 1.25 -7.10 2.23
C GLY A 169 1.13 -8.56 1.76
N CYS A 170 1.99 -9.45 2.27
CA CYS A 170 1.96 -10.88 1.93
C CYS A 170 0.64 -11.55 2.32
N LEU A 171 0.08 -11.24 3.49
CA LEU A 171 -1.25 -11.73 3.87
C LEU A 171 -2.32 -11.31 2.87
N LEU A 172 -2.35 -10.03 2.49
CA LEU A 172 -3.33 -9.53 1.52
C LEU A 172 -3.17 -10.22 0.16
N ARG A 173 -1.94 -10.52 -0.25
CA ARG A 173 -1.67 -11.34 -1.44
C ARG A 173 -2.29 -12.72 -1.32
N GLU A 174 -2.09 -13.40 -0.19
CA GLU A 174 -2.67 -14.73 0.07
C GLU A 174 -4.21 -14.69 0.01
N LEU A 175 -4.84 -13.74 0.72
CA LEU A 175 -6.29 -13.57 0.76
C LEU A 175 -6.90 -13.24 -0.62
N GLU A 176 -6.16 -12.52 -1.45
CA GLU A 176 -6.57 -12.23 -2.83
C GLU A 176 -6.45 -13.46 -3.74
N VAL A 177 -5.39 -14.25 -3.58
CA VAL A 177 -5.19 -15.49 -4.35
C VAL A 177 -6.27 -16.52 -4.00
N THR A 178 -6.54 -16.74 -2.70
CA THR A 178 -7.42 -17.82 -2.24
C THR A 178 -8.91 -17.49 -2.36
N GLY A 179 -9.31 -16.21 -2.19
CA GLY A 179 -10.74 -15.87 -2.21
C GLY A 179 -11.07 -14.46 -2.64
N LYS A 180 -10.18 -13.81 -3.41
CA LYS A 180 -10.46 -12.55 -4.11
C LYS A 180 -10.89 -11.41 -3.18
N LEU A 181 -10.35 -11.37 -1.96
CA LEU A 181 -10.77 -10.39 -0.94
C LEU A 181 -10.66 -8.94 -1.43
N LEU A 182 -9.64 -8.62 -2.23
CA LEU A 182 -9.43 -7.29 -2.77
C LEU A 182 -10.24 -7.12 -4.05
N SER A 183 -10.14 -8.02 -5.03
CA SER A 183 -10.80 -7.82 -6.33
C SER A 183 -12.33 -7.95 -6.28
N ASN A 184 -12.89 -8.66 -5.30
CA ASN A 184 -14.34 -8.79 -5.10
C ASN A 184 -14.90 -7.59 -4.32
N PRO A 185 -15.95 -6.90 -4.82
CA PRO A 185 -16.64 -5.84 -4.09
C PRO A 185 -17.11 -6.24 -2.68
N GLU A 186 -17.58 -7.48 -2.49
CA GLU A 186 -18.06 -8.00 -1.19
C GLU A 186 -16.94 -8.06 -0.13
N GLY A 187 -15.67 -8.15 -0.56
CA GLY A 187 -14.52 -8.15 0.34
C GLY A 187 -14.23 -6.80 1.00
N THR A 188 -14.84 -5.72 0.51
CA THR A 188 -14.60 -4.35 1.01
C THR A 188 -14.93 -4.20 2.49
N ARG A 189 -16.06 -4.76 2.96
CA ARG A 189 -16.48 -4.65 4.36
C ARG A 189 -15.53 -5.40 5.31
N PRO A 190 -15.22 -6.70 5.11
CA PRO A 190 -14.22 -7.42 5.90
C PRO A 190 -12.85 -6.72 5.89
N LEU A 191 -12.40 -6.24 4.74
CA LEU A 191 -11.13 -5.54 4.58
C LEU A 191 -11.06 -4.26 5.42
N LEU A 192 -12.12 -3.45 5.40
CA LEU A 192 -12.20 -2.23 6.23
C LEU A 192 -12.16 -2.56 7.73
N GLY A 193 -12.86 -3.62 8.15
CA GLY A 193 -12.82 -4.13 9.52
C GLY A 193 -11.41 -4.53 9.95
N MET A 194 -10.72 -5.31 9.11
CA MET A 194 -9.33 -5.71 9.35
C MET A 194 -8.39 -4.50 9.41
N MET A 195 -8.51 -3.55 8.48
CA MET A 195 -7.71 -2.32 8.45
C MET A 195 -7.87 -1.50 9.74
N ARG A 196 -9.11 -1.31 10.23
CA ARG A 196 -9.37 -0.58 11.49
C ARG A 196 -8.74 -1.31 12.69
N GLN A 197 -8.91 -2.62 12.78
CA GLN A 197 -8.33 -3.40 13.87
C GLN A 197 -6.79 -3.37 13.84
N LEU A 198 -6.19 -3.45 12.65
CA LEU A 198 -4.75 -3.38 12.45
C LEU A 198 -4.16 -2.08 13.02
N VAL A 199 -4.73 -0.92 12.66
CA VAL A 199 -4.28 0.38 13.19
C VAL A 199 -4.45 0.44 14.71
N ASN A 200 -5.64 0.11 15.22
CA ASN A 200 -5.92 0.22 16.64
C ASN A 200 -5.00 -0.67 17.47
N LYS A 201 -4.84 -1.94 17.07
CA LYS A 201 -4.04 -2.92 17.83
C LYS A 201 -2.54 -2.64 17.75
N LEU A 202 -2.02 -2.23 16.60
CA LEU A 202 -0.63 -1.82 16.49
C LEU A 202 -0.34 -0.54 17.30
N ASN A 203 -1.24 0.44 17.30
CA ASN A 203 -1.06 1.67 18.08
C ASN A 203 -1.24 1.45 19.59
N GLU A 204 -2.15 0.57 20.02
CA GLU A 204 -2.44 0.32 21.45
C GLU A 204 -1.45 -0.65 22.09
N HIS A 205 -1.05 -1.70 21.37
CA HIS A 205 -0.34 -2.85 21.95
C HIS A 205 0.95 -3.22 21.23
N GLY A 206 1.23 -2.65 20.05
CA GLY A 206 2.37 -3.03 19.22
C GLY A 206 2.27 -4.45 18.65
N GLU A 207 1.12 -5.10 18.82
CA GLU A 207 0.85 -6.46 18.37
C GLU A 207 -0.53 -6.50 17.74
N TYR A 208 -0.64 -7.20 16.61
CA TYR A 208 -1.91 -7.50 15.97
C TYR A 208 -1.98 -8.99 15.64
N GLN A 209 -2.88 -9.69 16.32
CA GLN A 209 -3.24 -11.06 15.97
C GLN A 209 -4.45 -10.99 15.04
N ILE A 210 -4.23 -11.39 13.79
CA ILE A 210 -5.31 -11.48 12.82
C ILE A 210 -6.09 -12.76 13.17
N GLU A 211 -7.15 -12.60 13.95
CA GLU A 211 -8.26 -13.55 13.99
C GLU A 211 -9.21 -13.17 12.86
N LEU A 212 -9.01 -13.78 11.68
CA LEU A 212 -9.91 -13.65 10.55
C LEU A 212 -11.27 -14.28 10.91
N ASP A 213 -12.11 -13.58 11.69
CA ASP A 213 -13.54 -13.89 11.79
C ASP A 213 -14.22 -13.39 10.51
N LEU A 214 -13.91 -14.03 9.38
CA LEU A 214 -14.50 -13.77 8.07
C LEU A 214 -15.93 -14.31 8.00
N LYS A 215 -16.74 -14.06 9.04
CA LYS A 215 -18.19 -14.29 9.07
C LYS A 215 -18.86 -13.36 8.06
N GLY A 216 -18.79 -13.72 6.79
CA GLY A 216 -19.34 -12.93 5.69
C GLY A 216 -18.88 -13.37 4.30
N LEU A 217 -17.80 -14.14 4.17
CA LEU A 217 -17.43 -14.77 2.91
C LEU A 217 -18.03 -16.18 2.87
N SER A 218 -18.79 -16.50 1.82
CA SER A 218 -19.53 -17.76 1.67
C SER A 218 -18.65 -18.99 1.44
N GLN A 219 -17.36 -18.92 1.74
CA GLN A 219 -16.41 -20.02 1.59
C GLN A 219 -15.62 -20.21 2.89
N PRO A 220 -15.41 -21.47 3.35
CA PRO A 220 -14.55 -21.76 4.48
C PRO A 220 -13.10 -21.50 4.06
N MET A 221 -12.65 -20.26 4.19
CA MET A 221 -11.23 -19.94 4.16
C MET A 221 -10.64 -20.43 5.47
N ALA A 222 -9.60 -21.27 5.41
CA ALA A 222 -8.91 -21.74 6.60
C ALA A 222 -8.58 -20.55 7.50
N SER A 223 -8.73 -20.71 8.82
CA SER A 223 -8.35 -19.69 9.79
C SER A 223 -6.83 -19.49 9.73
N THR A 224 -6.35 -18.61 8.85
CA THR A 224 -4.94 -18.25 8.78
C THR A 224 -4.69 -17.27 9.92
N GLY A 225 -4.46 -17.81 11.11
CA GLY A 225 -4.02 -17.02 12.25
C GLY A 225 -2.63 -16.49 11.98
N ILE A 226 -2.51 -15.21 11.63
CA ILE A 226 -1.22 -14.54 11.48
C ILE A 226 -1.04 -13.59 12.65
N SER A 227 -0.03 -13.85 13.48
CA SER A 227 0.42 -12.91 14.50
C SER A 227 1.44 -11.94 13.89
N ILE A 228 1.18 -10.65 14.06
CA ILE A 228 2.07 -9.55 13.71
C ILE A 228 2.50 -8.89 15.01
N LYS A 229 3.80 -8.66 15.19
CA LYS A 229 4.37 -8.03 16.38
C LYS A 229 5.47 -7.07 15.95
N LEU A 230 5.54 -5.91 16.60
CA LEU A 230 6.61 -4.92 16.46
C LEU A 230 7.84 -5.28 17.29
#